data_AF-A0A532V6P0-F1
#
_entry.id   AF-A0A532V6P0-F1
#
_cell.length_a   1.000
_cell.length_b   1.000
_cell.length_c   1.000
_cell.angle_alpha   90.00
_cell.angle_beta   90.00
_cell.angle_gamma   90.00
#
_symmetry.space_group_name_H-M   'P 1'
#
loop_
_entity.id
_entity.type
_entity.pdbx_description
1 polymer ?
#
loop_
_entity_poly.entity_id
_entity_poly.type
_entity_poly.pdbx_seq_one_letter_code
_entity_poly.pdbx_strand_id
1 'polypeptide(L)'
;MKRAIKKETKAGNRDFRSFLGDEAMRKEVNIRKENPFQLAEESRFYGERIEVETVKQSFHPSAFVWRGQRYVINKIIHSWPNSGYAKSTPNKRNWRLRHHRNYFVVRTDGGRVFKIYHDRGVKKESPRVWILNEELFMS
;
A
#
# COMPACT_ATOMS: atom_id res chain seq x y z
N MET A 1 -2.92 52.82 43.01
CA MET A 1 -2.76 51.35 43.11
C MET A 1 -2.20 50.80 41.79
N LYS A 2 -1.16 49.96 41.89
CA LYS A 2 -0.66 48.90 40.98
C LYS A 2 -0.25 49.23 39.52
N ARG A 3 1.07 49.14 39.29
CA ARG A 3 1.74 48.80 38.03
C ARG A 3 1.42 47.36 37.59
N ALA A 4 1.46 47.08 36.27
CA ALA A 4 1.99 45.81 35.73
C ALA A 4 2.32 45.90 34.23
N ILE A 5 3.48 45.35 33.90
CA ILE A 5 4.18 45.20 32.61
C ILE A 5 3.70 43.92 31.88
N LYS A 6 3.67 43.94 30.53
CA LYS A 6 3.95 42.80 29.61
C LYS A 6 3.73 43.24 28.15
N LYS A 7 4.52 42.90 27.13
CA LYS A 7 5.84 42.26 26.96
C LYS A 7 6.21 42.44 25.47
N GLU A 8 7.48 42.67 25.20
CA GLU A 8 8.10 42.69 23.88
C GLU A 8 8.09 41.34 23.15
N THR A 9 8.31 41.44 21.83
CA THR A 9 8.94 40.47 20.91
C THR A 9 8.26 39.12 20.66
N LYS A 10 7.54 39.04 19.53
CA LYS A 10 7.56 37.82 18.71
C LYS A 10 8.80 37.87 17.83
N ALA A 11 9.85 37.18 18.27
CA ALA A 11 10.99 36.84 17.43
C ALA A 11 10.49 36.10 16.18
N GLY A 12 10.92 36.59 15.02
CA GLY A 12 10.60 36.02 13.72
C GLY A 12 10.89 34.52 13.71
N ASN A 13 9.86 33.75 13.38
CA ASN A 13 9.98 32.37 12.98
C ASN A 13 10.94 32.34 11.78
N ARG A 14 12.20 31.96 12.00
CA ARG A 14 13.16 31.78 10.91
C ARG A 14 12.65 30.62 10.08
N ASP A 15 12.01 30.95 8.98
CA ASP A 15 11.65 30.02 7.92
C ASP A 15 12.94 29.35 7.42
N PHE A 16 13.24 28.16 7.95
CA PHE A 16 14.26 27.26 7.39
C PHE A 16 13.95 26.87 5.93
N ARG A 17 12.77 27.24 5.42
CA ARG A 17 12.34 27.10 4.03
C ARG A 17 13.11 27.96 3.04
N SER A 18 13.77 29.03 3.46
CA SER A 18 14.43 29.96 2.52
C SER A 18 15.83 29.52 2.05
N PHE A 19 16.35 28.39 2.54
CA PHE A 19 17.74 27.98 2.29
C PHE A 19 17.92 26.76 1.37
N LEU A 20 16.83 26.12 0.94
CA LEU A 20 16.90 24.98 0.03
C LEU A 20 16.36 25.42 -1.33
N GLY A 21 17.26 25.54 -2.31
CA GLY A 21 16.91 25.91 -3.68
C GLY A 21 15.89 24.95 -4.29
N ASP A 22 15.16 25.42 -5.30
CA ASP A 22 14.08 24.70 -6.00
C ASP A 22 14.47 23.27 -6.44
N GLU A 23 15.76 23.02 -6.66
CA GLU A 23 16.31 21.72 -7.04
C GLU A 23 16.28 20.69 -5.90
N ALA A 24 16.53 21.11 -4.65
CA ALA A 24 16.43 20.25 -3.47
C ALA A 24 14.96 19.93 -3.15
N MET A 25 14.06 20.91 -3.33
CA MET A 25 12.61 20.71 -3.24
C MET A 25 12.10 19.76 -4.33
N ARG A 26 12.60 19.86 -5.58
CA ARG A 26 12.26 18.91 -6.66
C ARG A 26 12.74 17.49 -6.36
N LYS A 27 13.96 17.33 -5.83
CA LYS A 27 14.49 16.02 -5.42
C LYS A 27 13.70 15.41 -4.25
N GLU A 28 13.37 16.19 -3.22
CA GLU A 28 12.63 15.68 -2.06
C GLU A 28 11.16 15.38 -2.37
N VAL A 29 10.55 16.15 -3.29
CA VAL A 29 9.18 15.89 -3.79
C VAL A 29 9.15 14.69 -4.76
N ASN A 30 10.20 14.44 -5.53
CA ASN A 30 10.32 13.23 -6.37
C ASN A 30 10.44 11.96 -5.52
N ILE A 31 11.19 12.00 -4.41
CA ILE A 31 11.35 10.85 -3.51
C ILE A 31 10.02 10.45 -2.83
N ARG A 32 9.04 11.36 -2.75
CA ARG A 32 7.74 11.12 -2.10
C ARG A 32 6.63 10.60 -3.03
N LYS A 33 6.89 10.41 -4.33
CA LYS A 33 5.86 10.03 -5.31
C LYS A 33 6.24 8.94 -6.31
N GLU A 34 7.35 8.23 -6.12
CA GLU A 34 7.56 7.01 -6.89
C GLU A 34 6.63 5.93 -6.32
N ASN A 35 5.50 5.74 -7.02
CA ASN A 35 4.70 4.55 -6.84
C ASN A 35 5.64 3.36 -7.06
N PRO A 36 5.92 2.51 -6.05
CA PRO A 36 6.91 1.44 -6.18
C PRO A 36 6.56 0.43 -7.29
N PHE A 37 5.34 0.49 -7.84
CA PHE A 37 4.91 -0.30 -9.00
C PHE A 37 5.39 0.24 -10.34
N GLN A 38 5.76 1.53 -10.44
CA GLN A 38 6.32 2.09 -11.67
C GLN A 38 7.79 1.69 -11.88
N LEU A 39 8.42 1.07 -10.88
CA LEU A 39 9.80 0.59 -10.93
C LEU A 39 9.92 -0.86 -11.44
N ALA A 40 8.81 -1.56 -11.62
CA ALA A 40 8.85 -2.88 -12.25
C ALA A 40 9.06 -2.69 -13.76
N GLU A 41 10.16 -3.21 -14.29
CA GLU A 41 10.44 -3.18 -15.73
C GLU A 41 9.43 -4.05 -16.48
N GLU A 42 9.14 -5.21 -15.91
CA GLU A 42 8.23 -6.20 -16.48
C GLU A 42 7.29 -6.76 -15.42
N SER A 43 6.15 -7.26 -15.86
CA SER A 43 5.22 -7.99 -15.00
C SER A 43 4.66 -9.20 -15.72
N ARG A 44 4.42 -10.27 -14.94
CA ARG A 44 3.77 -11.47 -15.44
C ARG A 44 2.51 -11.75 -14.66
N PHE A 45 1.37 -11.71 -15.36
CA PHE A 45 0.07 -12.01 -14.79
C PHE A 45 -0.15 -13.52 -14.60
N TYR A 46 -0.80 -13.90 -13.50
CA TYR A 46 -1.16 -15.26 -13.16
C TYR A 46 -2.64 -15.41 -12.79
N GLY A 47 -3.13 -14.59 -11.86
CA GLY A 47 -4.51 -14.67 -11.38
C GLY A 47 -4.86 -15.98 -10.65
N GLU A 48 -3.88 -16.62 -10.01
CA GLU A 48 -4.01 -17.96 -9.42
C GLU A 48 -4.32 -17.89 -7.92
N ARG A 49 -5.05 -18.89 -7.41
CA ARG A 49 -5.27 -19.04 -5.96
C ARG A 49 -3.99 -19.44 -5.25
N ILE A 50 -3.79 -18.88 -4.06
CA ILE A 50 -2.68 -19.20 -3.18
C ILE A 50 -3.18 -19.43 -1.76
N GLU A 51 -2.46 -20.23 -1.01
CA GLU A 51 -2.65 -20.37 0.43
C GLU A 51 -1.74 -19.37 1.13
N VAL A 52 -2.27 -18.64 2.11
CA VAL A 52 -1.53 -17.54 2.77
C VAL A 52 -1.52 -17.74 4.26
N GLU A 53 -0.31 -17.71 4.82
CA GLU A 53 -0.08 -17.60 6.25
C GLU A 53 -0.15 -16.12 6.64
N THR A 54 -0.74 -15.82 7.79
CA THR A 54 -0.88 -14.44 8.28
C THR A 54 -0.30 -14.29 9.68
N VAL A 55 0.23 -13.10 9.98
CA VAL A 55 0.69 -12.79 11.34
C VAL A 55 -0.53 -12.60 12.23
N LYS A 56 -0.60 -13.40 13.31
CA LYS A 56 -1.60 -13.41 14.41
C LYS A 56 -2.67 -12.31 14.33
N GLN A 57 -3.94 -12.72 14.16
CA GLN A 57 -5.16 -11.87 14.14
C GLN A 57 -5.17 -10.70 13.12
N SER A 58 -4.12 -10.52 12.32
CA SER A 58 -4.03 -9.50 11.30
C SER A 58 -4.19 -10.11 9.91
N PHE A 59 -4.69 -9.33 8.95
CA PHE A 59 -4.69 -9.72 7.53
C PHE A 59 -3.34 -9.47 6.84
N HIS A 60 -2.24 -9.33 7.61
CA HIS A 60 -0.90 -9.14 7.04
C HIS A 60 -0.30 -10.50 6.68
N PRO A 61 0.01 -10.73 5.40
CA PRO A 61 0.57 -12.00 4.95
C PRO A 61 2.04 -12.13 5.37
N SER A 62 2.40 -13.29 5.92
CA SER A 62 3.77 -13.63 6.35
C SER A 62 4.45 -14.64 5.42
N ALA A 63 3.68 -15.50 4.78
CA ALA A 63 4.15 -16.43 3.76
C ALA A 63 2.98 -16.87 2.88
N PHE A 64 3.28 -17.47 1.74
CA PHE A 64 2.26 -18.11 0.91
C PHE A 64 2.79 -19.36 0.21
N VAL A 65 1.88 -20.26 -0.13
CA VAL A 65 2.16 -21.46 -0.93
C VAL A 65 1.56 -21.26 -2.32
N TRP A 66 2.39 -21.46 -3.33
CA TRP A 66 2.02 -21.36 -4.74
C TRP A 66 2.70 -22.47 -5.54
N ARG A 67 1.90 -23.28 -6.24
CA ARG A 67 2.36 -24.44 -7.04
C ARG A 67 3.26 -25.40 -6.24
N GLY A 68 2.87 -25.67 -5.00
CA GLY A 68 3.60 -26.55 -4.08
C GLY A 68 4.85 -25.92 -3.45
N GLN A 69 5.25 -24.71 -3.87
CA GLN A 69 6.40 -24.01 -3.31
C GLN A 69 5.95 -22.99 -2.26
N ARG A 70 6.60 -22.99 -1.10
CA ARG A 70 6.41 -21.97 -0.06
C ARG A 70 7.33 -20.78 -0.30
N TYR A 71 6.78 -19.58 -0.14
CA TYR A 71 7.45 -18.29 -0.27
C TYR A 71 7.29 -17.50 1.03
N VAL A 72 8.40 -17.23 1.71
CA VAL A 72 8.38 -16.41 2.94
C VAL A 72 8.40 -14.94 2.54
N ILE A 73 7.47 -14.15 3.08
CA ILE A 73 7.43 -12.71 2.84
C ILE A 73 8.36 -12.04 3.86
N ASN A 74 9.43 -11.43 3.38
CA ASN A 74 10.35 -10.67 4.24
C ASN A 74 9.93 -9.20 4.38
N LYS A 75 9.21 -8.66 3.38
CA LYS A 75 8.80 -7.25 3.37
C LYS A 75 7.50 -7.06 2.61
N ILE A 76 6.56 -6.35 3.21
CA ILE A 76 5.42 -5.76 2.49
C ILE A 76 5.89 -4.40 1.98
N ILE A 77 6.05 -4.27 0.67
CA ILE A 77 6.50 -3.04 0.01
C ILE A 77 5.37 -2.01 0.04
N HIS A 78 4.14 -2.46 -0.25
CA HIS A 78 2.98 -1.60 -0.26
C HIS A 78 1.70 -2.39 0.00
N SER A 79 0.68 -1.75 0.56
CA SER A 79 -0.64 -2.34 0.76
C SER A 79 -1.73 -1.28 0.64
N TRP A 80 -2.86 -1.66 0.03
CA TRP A 80 -3.99 -0.75 -0.14
C TRP A 80 -5.32 -1.50 -0.24
N PRO A 81 -6.41 -0.95 0.31
CA PRO A 81 -7.74 -1.48 0.09
C PRO A 81 -8.25 -1.09 -1.30
N ASN A 82 -8.78 -2.05 -2.05
CA ASN A 82 -9.61 -1.78 -3.22
C ASN A 82 -11.08 -1.89 -2.81
N SER A 83 -11.66 -0.73 -2.52
CA SER A 83 -13.09 -0.55 -2.19
C SER A 83 -13.87 0.11 -3.33
N GLY A 84 -13.30 0.11 -4.54
CA GLY A 84 -13.93 0.67 -5.73
C GLY A 84 -15.15 -0.13 -6.19
N TYR A 85 -15.78 0.35 -7.25
CA TYR A 85 -16.91 -0.33 -7.90
C TYR A 85 -16.47 -0.91 -9.24
N ALA A 86 -17.06 -2.04 -9.62
CA ALA A 86 -16.91 -2.53 -10.99
C ALA A 86 -17.46 -1.49 -11.97
N LYS A 87 -16.87 -1.37 -13.16
CA LYS A 87 -17.31 -0.41 -14.19
C LYS A 87 -18.79 -0.57 -14.58
N SER A 88 -19.32 -1.79 -14.49
CA SER A 88 -20.72 -2.15 -14.77
C SER A 88 -21.67 -1.92 -13.59
N THR A 89 -21.21 -1.35 -12.47
CA THR A 89 -22.05 -1.16 -11.29
C THR A 89 -23.12 -0.09 -11.58
N PRO A 90 -24.40 -0.35 -11.27
CA PRO A 90 -25.47 0.64 -11.43
C PRO A 90 -25.19 1.95 -10.67
N ASN A 91 -25.80 3.04 -11.13
CA ASN A 91 -25.67 4.37 -10.49
C ASN A 91 -26.09 4.36 -9.01
N LYS A 92 -27.00 3.46 -8.61
CA LYS A 92 -27.34 3.21 -7.20
C LYS A 92 -26.25 2.37 -6.52
N ARG A 93 -25.15 3.04 -6.17
CA ARG A 93 -24.01 2.44 -5.47
C ARG A 93 -24.38 2.12 -4.02
N ASN A 94 -24.14 0.90 -3.59
CA ASN A 94 -24.22 0.50 -2.18
C ASN A 94 -22.92 -0.20 -1.78
N TRP A 95 -22.65 -0.33 -0.47
CA TRP A 95 -21.38 -0.91 -0.01
C TRP A 95 -21.18 -2.37 -0.43
N ARG A 96 -22.27 -3.13 -0.65
CA ARG A 96 -22.25 -4.55 -1.03
C ARG A 96 -21.77 -4.78 -2.47
N LEU A 97 -21.85 -3.74 -3.30
CA LEU A 97 -21.39 -3.74 -4.69
C LEU A 97 -19.93 -3.30 -4.83
N ARG A 98 -19.26 -2.98 -3.72
CA ARG A 98 -17.84 -2.63 -3.73
C ARG A 98 -16.98 -3.87 -3.94
N HIS A 99 -15.78 -3.65 -4.46
CA HIS A 99 -14.70 -4.61 -4.26
C HIS A 99 -14.40 -4.70 -2.76
N HIS A 100 -14.19 -5.92 -2.27
CA HIS A 100 -13.84 -6.19 -0.88
C HIS A 100 -12.41 -6.69 -0.78
N ARG A 101 -11.51 -6.15 -1.61
CA ARG A 101 -10.16 -6.66 -1.79
C ARG A 101 -9.14 -5.82 -1.03
N ASN A 102 -8.15 -6.47 -0.45
CA ASN A 102 -6.95 -5.82 0.06
C ASN A 102 -5.77 -6.29 -0.78
N TYR A 103 -5.11 -5.36 -1.46
CA TYR A 103 -3.94 -5.64 -2.28
C TYR A 103 -2.67 -5.43 -1.47
N PHE A 104 -1.67 -6.23 -1.78
CA PHE A 104 -0.34 -6.18 -1.21
C PHE A 104 0.67 -6.37 -2.34
N VAL A 105 1.76 -5.64 -2.27
CA VAL A 105 2.98 -6.00 -2.97
C VAL A 105 4.03 -6.40 -1.95
N VAL A 106 4.53 -7.61 -2.14
CA VAL A 106 5.34 -8.33 -1.17
C VAL A 106 6.64 -8.73 -1.83
N ARG A 107 7.74 -8.58 -1.09
CA ARG A 107 9.04 -9.17 -1.44
C ARG A 107 9.21 -10.45 -0.64
N THR A 108 9.70 -11.48 -1.31
CA THR A 108 10.05 -12.75 -0.67
C THR A 108 11.50 -12.70 -0.18
N ASP A 109 11.83 -13.62 0.72
CA ASP A 109 13.22 -13.87 1.14
C ASP A 109 14.17 -14.16 -0.04
N GLY A 110 13.72 -14.93 -1.03
CA GLY A 110 14.42 -15.17 -2.30
C GLY A 110 14.49 -13.96 -3.24
N GLY A 111 14.05 -12.76 -2.81
CA GLY A 111 14.17 -11.52 -3.54
C GLY A 111 13.07 -11.24 -4.56
N ARG A 112 12.22 -12.22 -4.89
CA ARG A 112 11.11 -12.08 -5.85
C ARG A 112 10.04 -11.14 -5.31
N VAL A 113 9.35 -10.44 -6.20
CA VAL A 113 8.30 -9.48 -5.85
C VAL A 113 6.97 -9.89 -6.47
N PHE A 114 5.93 -9.97 -5.66
CA PHE A 114 4.60 -10.37 -6.09
C PHE A 114 3.55 -9.36 -5.68
N LYS A 115 2.56 -9.16 -6.55
CA LYS A 115 1.30 -8.53 -6.19
C LYS A 115 0.27 -9.62 -5.89
N ILE A 116 -0.22 -9.61 -4.66
CA ILE A 116 -1.24 -10.53 -4.16
C ILE A 116 -2.43 -9.73 -3.64
N TYR A 117 -3.61 -10.33 -3.59
CA TYR A 117 -4.74 -9.72 -2.91
C TYR A 117 -5.58 -10.73 -2.15
N HIS A 118 -6.16 -10.26 -1.06
CA HIS A 118 -7.17 -10.96 -0.29
C HIS A 118 -8.55 -10.45 -0.69
N ASP A 119 -9.37 -11.29 -1.31
CA ASP A 119 -10.78 -11.02 -1.50
C ASP A 119 -11.55 -11.47 -0.26
N ARG A 120 -12.07 -10.50 0.50
CA ARG A 120 -12.77 -10.76 1.78
C ARG A 120 -14.20 -11.27 1.57
N GLY A 121 -14.71 -11.19 0.34
CA GLY A 121 -16.13 -11.38 0.06
C GLY A 121 -17.02 -10.31 0.68
N VAL A 122 -18.29 -10.32 0.30
CA VAL A 122 -19.28 -9.32 0.74
C VAL A 122 -19.92 -9.70 2.07
N LYS A 123 -20.16 -11.00 2.29
CA LYS A 123 -20.85 -11.55 3.46
C LYS A 123 -19.91 -12.43 4.27
N LYS A 124 -20.34 -12.80 5.49
CA LYS A 124 -19.52 -13.64 6.37
C LYS A 124 -19.28 -15.03 5.76
N GLU A 125 -20.27 -15.55 5.03
CA GLU A 125 -20.28 -16.85 4.37
C GLU A 125 -19.64 -16.81 2.98
N SER A 126 -19.34 -15.62 2.45
CA SER A 126 -18.65 -15.50 1.18
C SER A 126 -17.26 -16.15 1.28
N PRO A 127 -16.83 -16.89 0.23
CA PRO A 127 -15.51 -17.48 0.23
C PRO A 127 -14.46 -16.36 0.33
N ARG A 128 -13.56 -16.49 1.29
CA ARG A 128 -12.40 -15.62 1.43
C ARG A 128 -11.24 -16.28 0.73
N VAL A 129 -10.70 -15.61 -0.28
CA VAL A 129 -9.68 -16.19 -1.14
C VAL A 129 -8.51 -15.24 -1.28
N TRP A 130 -7.31 -15.82 -1.28
CA TRP A 130 -6.10 -15.12 -1.65
C TRP A 130 -5.73 -15.48 -3.08
N ILE A 131 -5.33 -14.46 -3.83
CA ILE A 131 -4.99 -14.56 -5.23
C ILE A 131 -3.60 -13.96 -5.44
N LEU A 132 -2.73 -14.71 -6.12
CA LEU A 132 -1.51 -14.20 -6.73
C LEU A 132 -1.91 -13.58 -8.07
N ASN A 133 -1.86 -12.25 -8.13
CA ASN A 133 -2.27 -11.52 -9.31
C ASN A 133 -1.16 -11.54 -10.37
N GLU A 134 0.04 -11.12 -9.98
CA GLU A 134 1.18 -10.97 -10.88
C GLU A 134 2.50 -11.05 -10.12
N GLU A 135 3.55 -11.46 -10.82
CA GLU A 135 4.95 -11.26 -10.42
C GLU A 135 5.47 -9.98 -11.07
N LEU A 136 6.27 -9.23 -10.31
CA LEU A 136 6.89 -7.98 -10.72
C LEU A 136 8.40 -8.19 -10.81
N PHE A 137 8.96 -7.97 -11.99
CA PHE A 137 10.40 -8.03 -12.22
C PHE A 137 10.97 -6.62 -12.02
N MET A 138 11.74 -6.48 -10.95
CA MET A 138 12.40 -5.23 -10.58
C MET A 138 13.77 -5.15 -11.27
N SER A 139 14.12 -3.96 -11.76
CA SER A 139 15.47 -3.61 -12.24
C SER A 139 16.54 -3.64 -11.14
#